data_AF-I2QL71-F1
#
_entry.id   AF-I2QL71-F1
#
_cell.length_a   1.000
_cell.length_b   1.000
_cell.length_c   1.000
_cell.angle_alpha   90.00
_cell.angle_beta   90.00
_cell.angle_gamma   90.00
#
_symmetry.space_group_name_H-M   'P 1'
#
loop_
_entity.id
_entity.type
_entity.pdbx_description
1 polymer ?
#
loop_
_entity_poly.entity_id
_entity_poly.type
_entity_poly.pdbx_seq_one_letter_code
_entity_poly.pdbx_strand_id
1 'polypeptide(L)'
;MIHLSPAAVEDIERLRTLLDTVNLGAAKRALASIWKAIDRLPELPALGKPTEDAVIRQIIIRFGSSGYIVRYVIAPETGDILITRIWHGREART
;
A
#
# COMPACT_ATOMS: atom_id res chain seq x y z
N MET A 1 2.29 -13.58 -8.14
CA MET A 1 2.18 -12.31 -8.89
C MET A 1 1.52 -11.25 -8.02
N ILE A 2 1.62 -9.98 -8.41
CA ILE A 2 0.97 -8.86 -7.69
C ILE A 2 -0.15 -8.31 -8.56
N HIS A 3 -1.32 -8.15 -7.97
CA HIS A 3 -2.51 -7.56 -8.58
C HIS A 3 -2.95 -6.34 -7.77
N LEU A 4 -3.55 -5.36 -8.45
CA LEU A 4 -4.17 -4.21 -7.81
C LEU A 4 -5.68 -4.28 -7.96
N SER A 5 -6.42 -4.09 -6.87
CA SER A 5 -7.86 -3.85 -6.97
C SER A 5 -8.14 -2.52 -7.67
N PRO A 6 -9.34 -2.31 -8.25
CA PRO A 6 -9.73 -1.01 -8.77
C PRO A 6 -9.58 0.12 -7.73
N ALA A 7 -9.96 -0.14 -6.47
CA ALA A 7 -9.82 0.84 -5.39
C ALA A 7 -8.34 1.16 -5.06
N ALA A 8 -7.43 0.19 -5.19
CA ALA A 8 -6.01 0.42 -5.01
C ALA A 8 -5.43 1.29 -6.15
N VAL A 9 -5.92 1.13 -7.38
CA VAL A 9 -5.54 1.97 -8.51
C VAL A 9 -6.02 3.41 -8.30
N GLU A 10 -7.27 3.61 -7.90
CA GLU A 10 -7.81 4.94 -7.55
C GLU A 10 -7.01 5.60 -6.42
N ASP A 11 -6.61 4.82 -5.42
CA ASP A 11 -5.79 5.28 -4.32
C ASP A 11 -4.40 5.78 -4.77
N ILE A 12 -3.76 5.08 -5.72
CA ILE A 12 -2.47 5.50 -6.29
C ILE A 12 -2.63 6.81 -7.05
N GLU A 13 -3.65 6.95 -7.90
CA GLU A 13 -3.87 8.17 -8.68
C GLU A 13 -4.18 9.38 -7.78
N ARG A 14 -4.97 9.17 -6.73
CA ARG A 14 -5.25 10.19 -5.73
C ARG A 14 -3.98 10.60 -4.97
N LEU A 15 -3.16 9.64 -4.55
CA LEU A 15 -1.88 9.92 -3.89
C LEU A 15 -0.92 10.69 -4.80
N ARG A 16 -0.82 10.29 -6.07
CA ARG A 16 0.00 10.99 -7.07
C ARG A 16 -0.44 12.44 -7.22
N THR A 17 -1.74 12.65 -7.42
CA THR A 17 -2.34 13.99 -7.57
C THR A 17 -2.07 14.87 -6.35
N LEU A 18 -2.30 14.35 -5.14
CA LEU A 18 -2.06 15.09 -3.90
C LEU A 18 -0.59 15.45 -3.74
N LEU A 19 0.32 14.49 -3.96
CA LEU A 19 1.74 14.70 -3.70
C LEU A 19 2.39 15.63 -4.74
N ASP A 20 1.94 15.59 -6.00
CA ASP A 20 2.41 16.47 -7.07
C ASP A 20 2.11 17.95 -6.75
N THR A 21 0.98 18.24 -6.09
CA THR A 21 0.62 19.62 -5.69
C THR A 21 1.41 20.16 -4.49
N VAL A 22 2.01 19.28 -3.68
CA VAL A 22 2.71 19.68 -2.44
C VAL A 22 4.23 19.76 -2.64
N ASN A 23 4.85 18.66 -3.09
CA ASN A 23 6.29 18.57 -3.33
C ASN A 23 6.61 17.35 -4.19
N LEU A 24 6.91 17.58 -5.46
CA LEU A 24 7.22 16.52 -6.43
C LEU A 24 8.38 15.60 -6.00
N GLY A 25 9.39 16.14 -5.33
CA GLY A 25 10.52 15.35 -4.83
C GLY A 25 10.11 14.39 -3.71
N ALA A 26 9.29 14.86 -2.77
CA ALA A 26 8.72 14.03 -1.72
C ALA A 26 7.73 13.00 -2.29
N ALA A 27 6.94 13.38 -3.30
CA ALA A 27 6.02 12.51 -4.02
C ALA A 27 6.71 11.27 -4.58
N LYS A 28 7.79 11.49 -5.35
CA LYS A 28 8.58 10.42 -5.97
C LYS A 28 9.17 9.47 -4.92
N ARG A 29 9.70 10.01 -3.81
CA ARG A 29 10.27 9.19 -2.72
C ARG A 29 9.21 8.39 -1.96
N ALA A 30 8.02 8.96 -1.77
CA ALA A 30 6.90 8.27 -1.14
C ALA A 30 6.46 7.08 -2.00
N LEU A 31 6.17 7.32 -3.28
CA LEU A 31 5.76 6.27 -4.22
C LEU A 31 6.84 5.18 -4.36
N ALA A 32 8.12 5.56 -4.46
CA ALA A 32 9.21 4.58 -4.49
C ALA A 32 9.26 3.70 -3.23
N SER A 33 9.00 4.28 -2.06
CA SER A 33 8.93 3.52 -0.79
C SER A 33 7.74 2.56 -0.77
N ILE A 34 6.59 2.97 -1.31
CA ILE A 34 5.40 2.13 -1.44
C ILE A 34 5.67 0.93 -2.34
N TRP A 35 6.18 1.19 -3.55
CA TRP A 35 6.49 0.13 -4.52
C TRP A 35 7.54 -0.85 -3.99
N LYS A 36 8.61 -0.35 -3.37
CA LYS A 36 9.63 -1.21 -2.76
C LYS A 36 9.06 -2.15 -1.69
N ALA A 37 8.04 -1.73 -0.95
CA ALA A 37 7.39 -2.61 0.02
C ALA A 37 6.48 -3.65 -0.66
N ILE A 38 5.74 -3.23 -1.70
CA ILE A 38 4.87 -4.10 -2.50
C ILE A 38 5.68 -5.19 -3.22
N ASP A 39 6.80 -4.83 -3.84
CA ASP A 39 7.66 -5.75 -4.59
C ASP A 39 8.24 -6.88 -3.74
N ARG A 40 8.33 -6.69 -2.42
CA ARG A 40 8.80 -7.70 -1.48
C ARG A 40 7.72 -8.68 -1.04
N LEU A 41 6.44 -8.38 -1.28
CA LEU A 41 5.34 -9.19 -0.79
C LEU A 41 5.30 -10.63 -1.36
N PRO A 42 5.64 -10.88 -2.63
CA PRO A 42 5.68 -12.25 -3.15
C PRO A 42 6.69 -13.14 -2.43
N GLU A 43 7.83 -12.57 -2.02
CA GLU A 43 8.90 -13.30 -1.31
C GLU A 43 8.67 -13.36 0.21
N LEU A 44 8.08 -12.31 0.77
CA LEU A 44 7.82 -12.19 2.20
C LEU A 44 6.37 -11.74 2.47
N PRO A 45 5.36 -12.61 2.24
CA PRO A 45 3.96 -12.25 2.50
C PRO A 45 3.67 -12.00 3.98
N ALA A 46 4.54 -12.48 4.88
CA ALA A 46 4.43 -12.23 6.32
C ALA A 46 4.90 -10.81 6.73
N LEU A 47 5.44 -10.00 5.80
CA LEU A 47 5.86 -8.63 6.06
C LEU A 47 4.71 -7.76 6.60
N GLY A 48 3.49 -7.99 6.09
CA GLY A 48 2.28 -7.39 6.64
C GLY A 48 1.75 -8.13 7.85
N LYS A 49 1.19 -7.37 8.78
CA LYS A 49 0.51 -7.90 9.96
C LYS A 49 -0.98 -8.10 9.66
N PRO A 50 -1.63 -9.17 10.15
CA PRO A 50 -3.08 -9.30 10.08
C PRO A 50 -3.77 -8.08 10.69
N THR A 51 -4.91 -7.71 10.12
CA THR A 51 -5.81 -6.71 10.72
C THR A 51 -6.81 -7.42 11.66
N GLU A 52 -7.84 -6.71 12.10
CA GLU A 52 -8.98 -7.33 12.79
C GLU A 52 -9.68 -8.38 11.91
N ASP A 53 -9.70 -8.15 10.59
CA ASP A 53 -9.95 -9.19 9.61
C ASP A 53 -8.64 -9.96 9.36
N ALA A 54 -8.65 -11.25 9.69
CA ALA A 54 -7.48 -12.14 9.58
C ALA A 54 -7.04 -12.40 8.14
N VAL A 55 -7.94 -12.23 7.16
CA VAL A 55 -7.63 -12.40 5.73
C VAL A 55 -6.87 -11.18 5.21
N ILE A 56 -7.16 -10.00 5.76
CA ILE A 56 -6.54 -8.74 5.37
C ILE A 56 -5.26 -8.53 6.17
N ARG A 57 -4.18 -8.27 5.44
CA ARG A 57 -2.88 -7.91 6.01
C ARG A 57 -2.58 -6.46 5.69
N GLN A 58 -1.84 -5.79 6.57
CA GLN A 58 -1.41 -4.42 6.37
C GLN A 58 0.08 -4.23 6.64
N ILE A 59 0.70 -3.37 5.81
CA ILE A 59 2.05 -2.85 6.03
C ILE A 59 1.93 -1.36 6.30
N ILE A 60 2.65 -0.90 7.33
CA ILE A 60 2.86 0.53 7.60
C ILE A 60 4.25 0.90 7.08
N ILE A 61 4.27 1.71 6.03
CA ILE A 61 5.48 2.20 5.37
C ILE A 61 5.81 3.57 5.94
N ARG A 62 6.86 3.64 6.76
CA ARG A 62 7.24 4.90 7.39
C ARG A 62 7.73 5.90 6.34
N PHE A 63 7.09 7.07 6.30
CA PHE A 63 7.44 8.19 5.46
C PHE A 63 6.90 9.47 6.08
N GLY A 64 7.74 10.50 6.21
CA GLY A 64 7.35 11.73 6.90
C GLY A 64 6.86 11.46 8.34
N SER A 65 5.80 12.16 8.75
CA SER A 65 5.28 12.11 10.13
C SER A 65 4.18 11.06 10.36
N SER A 66 3.64 10.42 9.33
CA SER A 66 2.49 9.49 9.50
C SER A 66 2.57 8.22 8.64
N GLY A 67 3.39 8.20 7.59
CA GLY A 67 3.57 7.04 6.73
C GLY A 67 2.37 6.70 5.85
N TYR A 68 2.52 5.61 5.11
CA TYR A 68 1.49 5.05 4.24
C TYR A 68 1.09 3.66 4.71
N ILE A 69 -0.16 3.31 4.50
CA ILE A 69 -0.70 1.99 4.77
C ILE A 69 -1.01 1.33 3.44
N VAL A 70 -0.56 0.09 3.28
CA VAL A 70 -0.91 -0.80 2.18
C VAL A 70 -1.64 -1.98 2.77
N ARG A 71 -2.89 -2.21 2.34
CA ARG A 71 -3.65 -3.43 2.67
C ARG A 71 -3.60 -4.40 1.49
N TYR A 72 -3.48 -5.68 1.80
CA TYR A 72 -3.48 -6.74 0.81
C TYR A 72 -4.05 -8.04 1.38
N VAL A 73 -4.42 -8.94 0.47
CA VAL A 73 -4.79 -10.32 0.78
C VAL A 73 -3.90 -11.25 -0.02
N ILE A 74 -3.78 -12.50 0.45
CA ILE A 74 -3.04 -13.56 -0.22
C ILE A 74 -4.09 -14.53 -0.79
N ALA A 75 -4.07 -14.74 -2.11
CA ALA A 75 -4.95 -15.68 -2.78
C ALA A 75 -4.61 -17.11 -2.32
N PRO A 76 -5.54 -17.88 -1.71
CA PRO A 76 -5.23 -19.18 -1.12
C PRO A 76 -4.67 -20.20 -2.12
N GLU A 77 -5.21 -20.19 -3.35
CA GLU A 77 -4.89 -21.19 -4.38
C GLU A 77 -3.57 -20.91 -5.10
N THR A 78 -3.29 -19.63 -5.39
CA THR A 78 -2.13 -19.24 -6.23
C THR A 78 -0.98 -18.63 -5.43
N GLY A 79 -1.22 -18.22 -4.18
CA GLY A 79 -0.29 -17.40 -3.41
C GLY A 79 -0.11 -15.98 -3.96
N ASP A 80 -0.95 -15.56 -4.91
CA ASP A 80 -0.89 -14.21 -5.47
C ASP A 80 -1.25 -13.16 -4.43
N ILE A 81 -0.63 -11.99 -4.56
CA ILE A 81 -0.88 -10.85 -3.69
C ILE A 81 -1.86 -9.92 -4.38
N LEU A 82 -3.01 -9.66 -3.77
CA LEU A 82 -3.94 -8.63 -4.22
C LEU A 82 -3.84 -7.44 -3.27
N ILE A 83 -3.32 -6.32 -3.77
CA ILE A 83 -3.35 -5.05 -3.05
C ILE A 83 -4.76 -4.50 -3.10
N THR A 84 -5.38 -4.30 -1.94
CA THR A 84 -6.78 -3.90 -1.83
C THR A 84 -6.95 -2.40 -1.66
N ARG A 85 -6.07 -1.74 -0.89
CA ARG A 85 -6.14 -0.30 -0.57
C ARG A 85 -4.76 0.29 -0.28
N ILE A 86 -4.57 1.57 -0.60
CA ILE A 86 -3.36 2.34 -0.28
C ILE A 86 -3.76 3.73 0.21
N TRP A 87 -3.21 4.21 1.33
CA TRP A 87 -3.50 5.57 1.80
C TRP A 87 -2.42 6.14 2.71
N HIS A 88 -2.41 7.45 2.87
CA HIS A 88 -1.57 8.11 3.86
C HIS A 88 -2.21 8.01 5.25
N GLY A 89 -1.43 7.79 6.31
CA GLY A 89 -1.95 7.56 7.67
C GLY A 89 -2.66 8.76 8.33
N ARG A 90 -2.69 9.92 7.67
CA ARG A 90 -3.49 11.10 8.08
C ARG A 90 -4.86 11.15 7.42
N GLU A 91 -5.11 10.31 6.42
CA GLU A 91 -6.41 10.23 5.79
C GLU A 91 -7.37 9.49 6.72
N ALA A 92 -8.55 10.07 6.92
CA ALA A 92 -9.61 9.41 7.67
C ALA A 92 -10.15 8.25 6.83
N ARG A 93 -9.78 7.02 7.19
CA ARG A 93 -10.32 5.79 6.64
C ARG A 93 -10.50 4.79 7.78
N THR A 94 -11.77 4.51 8.10
CA THR A 94 -12.21 3.37 8.92
C THR A 94 -12.09 2.09 8.12
#